data_AF-A0A353D8S2-F1
#
_entry.id   AF-A0A353D8S2-F1
#
_cell.length_a   1.000
_cell.length_b   1.000
_cell.length_c   1.000
_cell.angle_alpha   90.00
_cell.angle_beta   90.00
_cell.angle_gamma   90.00
#
_symmetry.space_group_name_H-M   'P 1'
#
loop_
_entity.id
_entity.type
_entity.pdbx_description
1 polymer ?
#
loop_
_entity_poly.entity_id
_entity_poly.type
_entity_poly.pdbx_seq_one_letter_code
_entity_poly.pdbx_strand_id
1 'polypeptide(L)'
;MKLKRVAVIVLAGLFVYLSLYTWNLRTGHLDTLAENTGLDAVRLVLKPGRWLADQVAAFWQRYVYLVGLQEKNDQLQAQVDELLMERNSLRERAMSTDRLEKLLAFTPPQAWERVGARVIARRMGPNALLETLVLDKGSLQGVTADQPVVTPQGVLGRVLRAGFTASTVLLLNDANCRIPVLGQKYRSAGVLAGRGPGRELELKYVNLNAPIEPGELLVTSGLAGSFPKGLPVARVLRVERSDLSLFLDITAEPLMDFEALEEVLLLRRTSGESQASPGGD
;
A
#
# COMPACT_ATOMS: atom_id res chain seq x y z
N MET A 1 -6.36 -109.05 11.67
CA MET A 1 -4.87 -108.98 11.77
C MET A 1 -4.26 -107.57 11.86
N LYS A 2 -5.02 -106.46 11.68
CA LYS A 2 -4.46 -105.08 11.66
C LYS A 2 -4.23 -104.43 13.04
N LEU A 3 -5.09 -104.66 14.03
CA LEU A 3 -4.94 -104.07 15.38
C LEU A 3 -3.65 -104.51 16.10
N LYS A 4 -3.22 -105.76 15.91
CA LYS A 4 -2.00 -106.30 16.54
C LYS A 4 -0.72 -105.59 16.05
N ARG A 5 -0.69 -105.08 14.81
CA ARG A 5 0.48 -104.36 14.27
C ARG A 5 0.58 -102.93 14.81
N VAL A 6 -0.55 -102.24 14.98
CA VAL A 6 -0.59 -100.89 15.55
C VAL A 6 -0.19 -100.93 17.03
N ALA A 7 -0.68 -101.91 17.78
CA ALA A 7 -0.30 -102.09 19.19
C ALA A 7 1.21 -102.33 19.36
N VAL A 8 1.85 -103.10 18.46
CA VAL A 8 3.29 -103.34 18.48
C VAL A 8 4.09 -102.07 18.16
N ILE A 9 3.62 -101.24 17.21
CA ILE A 9 4.30 -99.98 16.88
C ILE A 9 4.20 -98.99 18.05
N VAL A 10 3.04 -98.89 18.70
CA VAL A 10 2.84 -98.02 19.86
C VAL A 10 3.67 -98.50 21.05
N LEU A 11 3.71 -99.82 21.32
CA LEU A 11 4.56 -100.39 22.36
C LEU A 11 6.05 -100.21 22.06
N ALA A 12 6.48 -100.35 20.80
CA ALA A 12 7.86 -100.09 20.41
C ALA A 12 8.22 -98.61 20.56
N GLY A 13 7.34 -97.69 20.18
CA GLY A 13 7.54 -96.25 20.37
C GLY A 13 7.60 -95.86 21.84
N LEU A 14 6.71 -96.41 22.67
CA LEU A 14 6.72 -96.21 24.12
C LEU A 14 8.00 -96.80 24.75
N PHE A 15 8.44 -97.96 24.29
CA PHE A 15 9.67 -98.59 24.77
C PHE A 15 10.91 -97.79 24.38
N VAL A 16 10.96 -97.25 23.16
CA VAL A 16 12.03 -96.35 22.72
C VAL A 16 12.01 -95.05 23.52
N TYR A 17 10.83 -94.48 23.80
CA TYR A 17 10.68 -93.30 24.63
C TYR A 17 11.12 -93.54 26.09
N LEU A 18 10.69 -94.66 26.69
CA LEU A 18 11.08 -95.04 28.04
C LEU A 18 12.55 -95.45 28.12
N SER A 19 13.11 -96.05 27.08
CA SER A 19 14.53 -96.38 26.99
C SER A 19 15.39 -95.12 26.84
N LEU A 20 14.95 -94.16 26.02
CA LEU A 20 15.56 -92.83 25.94
C LEU A 20 15.47 -92.08 27.26
N TYR A 21 14.32 -92.14 27.94
CA TYR A 21 14.12 -91.49 29.24
C TYR A 21 14.95 -92.13 30.36
N THR A 22 15.05 -93.47 30.36
CA THR A 22 15.85 -94.23 31.33
C THR A 22 17.35 -94.08 31.08
N TRP A 23 17.77 -93.97 29.80
CA TRP A 23 19.15 -93.62 29.44
C TRP A 23 19.45 -92.17 29.83
N ASN A 24 18.51 -91.24 29.60
CA ASN A 24 18.66 -89.83 29.97
C ASN A 24 18.90 -89.65 31.48
N LEU A 25 18.14 -90.37 32.31
CA LEU A 25 18.30 -90.36 33.78
C LEU A 25 19.68 -90.87 34.25
N ARG A 26 20.45 -91.55 33.39
CA ARG A 26 21.75 -92.15 33.76
C ARG A 26 22.97 -91.33 33.33
N THR A 27 22.86 -90.41 32.37
CA THR A 27 24.06 -89.78 31.76
C THR A 27 24.06 -88.25 31.59
N GLY A 28 22.96 -87.52 31.85
CA GLY A 28 22.98 -86.04 32.02
C GLY A 28 23.55 -85.17 30.88
N HIS A 29 23.94 -85.74 29.74
CA HIS A 29 24.72 -85.06 28.68
C HIS A 29 23.86 -84.25 27.69
N LEU A 30 22.54 -84.45 27.68
CA LEU A 30 21.60 -83.77 26.76
C LEU A 30 21.15 -82.40 27.27
N ASP A 31 21.09 -82.20 28.59
CA ASP A 31 20.71 -80.90 29.18
C ASP A 31 21.77 -79.83 28.89
N THR A 32 23.05 -80.18 28.94
CA THR A 32 24.16 -79.26 28.63
C THR A 32 24.28 -78.87 27.14
N LEU A 33 23.74 -79.68 26.23
CA LEU A 33 23.70 -79.38 24.80
C LEU A 33 22.48 -78.53 24.43
N ALA A 34 21.34 -78.73 25.11
CA ALA A 34 20.15 -77.90 24.90
C ALA A 34 20.34 -76.47 25.41
N GLU A 35 21.03 -76.28 26.55
CA GLU A 35 21.26 -74.96 27.15
C GLU A 35 22.18 -74.05 26.33
N ASN A 36 23.30 -74.57 25.80
CA ASN A 36 24.29 -73.74 25.10
C ASN A 36 23.91 -73.43 23.64
N THR A 37 23.21 -74.33 22.96
CA THR A 37 22.88 -74.12 21.53
C THR A 37 21.59 -73.30 21.35
N GLY A 38 20.67 -73.33 22.32
CA GLY A 38 19.40 -72.60 22.25
C GLY A 38 19.56 -71.08 22.38
N LEU A 39 20.48 -70.61 23.22
CA LEU A 39 20.67 -69.17 23.49
C LEU A 39 21.38 -68.43 22.35
N ASP A 40 22.28 -69.08 21.62
CA ASP A 40 22.99 -68.46 20.49
C ASP A 40 22.15 -68.43 19.20
N ALA A 41 21.28 -69.41 18.98
CA ALA A 41 20.31 -69.39 17.87
C ALA A 41 19.32 -68.22 18.00
N VAL A 42 18.86 -67.94 19.22
CA VAL A 42 17.95 -66.83 19.51
C VAL A 42 18.63 -65.46 19.28
N ARG A 43 19.92 -65.33 19.57
CA ARG A 43 20.69 -64.09 19.32
C ARG A 43 20.94 -63.81 17.84
N LEU A 44 21.14 -64.86 17.04
CA LEU A 44 21.40 -64.75 15.60
C LEU A 44 20.15 -64.30 14.82
N VAL A 45 18.97 -64.66 15.32
CA VAL A 45 17.67 -64.26 14.74
C VAL A 45 17.21 -62.87 15.20
N LEU A 46 17.49 -62.46 16.44
CA LEU A 46 16.99 -61.19 17.00
C LEU A 46 17.80 -59.94 16.58
N LYS A 47 19.09 -60.07 16.27
CA LYS A 47 19.95 -58.93 15.89
C LYS A 47 19.56 -58.27 14.56
N PRO A 48 19.33 -59.03 13.46
CA PRO A 48 18.88 -58.44 12.19
C PRO A 48 17.52 -57.75 12.35
N GLY A 49 16.62 -58.34 13.14
CA GLY A 49 15.28 -57.81 13.39
C GLY A 49 15.29 -56.45 14.08
N ARG A 50 16.14 -56.25 15.10
CA ARG A 50 16.28 -54.95 15.77
C ARG A 50 16.94 -53.89 14.88
N TRP A 51 17.97 -54.25 14.11
CA TRP A 51 18.60 -53.32 13.16
C TRP A 51 17.64 -52.87 12.06
N LEU A 52 16.81 -53.78 11.53
CA LEU A 52 15.73 -53.45 10.59
C LEU A 52 14.66 -52.58 11.25
N ALA A 53 14.26 -52.88 12.49
CA ALA A 53 13.29 -52.07 13.22
C ALA A 53 13.80 -50.63 13.46
N ASP A 54 15.06 -50.46 13.83
CA ASP A 54 15.66 -49.14 14.09
C ASP A 54 15.84 -48.33 12.79
N GLN A 55 16.20 -48.99 11.68
CA GLN A 55 16.27 -48.34 10.35
C GLN A 55 14.90 -47.90 9.84
N VAL A 56 13.87 -48.73 10.04
CA VAL A 56 12.50 -48.40 9.69
C VAL A 56 12.00 -47.26 10.59
N ALA A 57 12.22 -47.33 11.90
CA ALA A 57 11.84 -46.26 12.83
C ALA A 57 12.53 -44.91 12.49
N ALA A 58 13.83 -44.93 12.14
CA ALA A 58 14.57 -43.74 11.72
C ALA A 58 14.05 -43.17 10.39
N PHE A 59 13.67 -44.04 9.44
CA PHE A 59 13.05 -43.62 8.18
C PHE A 59 11.66 -43.00 8.39
N TRP A 60 10.83 -43.61 9.25
CA TRP A 60 9.51 -43.09 9.61
C TRP A 60 9.60 -41.74 10.32
N GLN A 61 10.54 -41.57 11.27
CA GLN A 61 10.77 -40.29 11.94
C GLN A 61 11.23 -39.21 10.95
N ARG A 62 12.09 -39.56 9.98
CA ARG A 62 12.59 -38.61 8.97
C ARG A 62 11.50 -38.22 7.97
N TYR A 63 10.67 -39.15 7.52
CA TYR A 63 9.55 -38.86 6.62
C TYR A 63 8.49 -37.96 7.28
N VAL A 64 8.07 -38.28 8.51
CA VAL A 64 7.12 -37.46 9.27
C VAL A 64 7.69 -36.07 9.61
N TYR A 65 8.99 -35.98 9.89
CA TYR A 65 9.67 -34.70 10.13
C TYR A 65 9.74 -33.82 8.87
N LEU A 66 10.04 -34.40 7.70
CA LEU A 66 10.10 -33.64 6.44
C LEU A 66 8.73 -33.14 5.98
N VAL A 67 7.68 -33.96 6.06
CA VAL A 67 6.31 -33.53 5.73
C VAL A 67 5.84 -32.45 6.70
N GLY A 68 6.09 -32.62 8.01
CA GLY A 68 5.77 -31.60 9.01
C GLY A 68 6.59 -30.31 8.87
N LEU A 69 7.79 -30.35 8.27
CA LEU A 69 8.61 -29.17 8.00
C LEU A 69 8.11 -28.41 6.78
N GLN A 70 7.69 -29.11 5.72
CA GLN A 70 7.09 -28.48 4.55
C GLN A 70 5.77 -27.80 4.91
N GLU A 71 4.89 -28.48 5.66
CA GLU A 71 3.63 -27.91 6.13
C GLU A 71 3.85 -26.68 7.03
N LYS A 72 4.85 -26.72 7.91
CA LYS A 72 5.25 -25.54 8.70
C LYS A 72 5.82 -24.42 7.85
N ASN A 73 6.58 -24.73 6.80
CA ASN A 73 7.12 -23.71 5.90
C ASN A 73 5.98 -23.03 5.13
N ASP A 74 5.04 -23.81 4.60
CA ASP A 74 3.85 -23.28 3.91
C ASP A 74 2.98 -22.44 4.84
N GLN A 75 2.78 -22.88 6.10
CA GLN A 75 2.08 -22.10 7.13
C GLN A 75 2.81 -20.81 7.51
N LEU A 76 4.14 -20.86 7.68
CA LEU A 76 4.95 -19.70 7.98
C LEU A 76 4.96 -18.72 6.80
N GLN A 77 5.03 -19.21 5.57
CA GLN A 77 4.96 -18.38 4.38
C GLN A 77 3.59 -17.69 4.27
N ALA A 78 2.50 -18.41 4.52
CA ALA A 78 1.16 -17.84 4.57
C ALA A 78 1.03 -16.75 5.66
N GLN A 79 1.59 -16.98 6.85
CA GLN A 79 1.62 -15.97 7.92
C GLN A 79 2.46 -14.75 7.54
N VAL A 80 3.61 -14.95 6.88
CA VAL A 80 4.44 -13.84 6.38
C VAL A 80 3.65 -13.03 5.35
N ASP A 81 2.98 -13.67 4.42
CA ASP A 81 2.18 -13.00 3.39
C ASP A 81 1.02 -12.21 4.01
N GLU A 82 0.33 -12.79 4.99
CA GLU A 82 -0.74 -12.12 5.77
C GLU A 82 -0.20 -10.90 6.53
N LEU A 83 0.90 -11.06 7.27
CA LEU A 83 1.54 -9.97 8.01
C LEU A 83 2.05 -8.87 7.08
N LEU A 84 2.53 -9.22 5.87
CA LEU A 84 2.92 -8.25 4.86
C LEU A 84 1.73 -7.46 4.33
N MET A 85 0.59 -8.12 4.07
CA MET A 85 -0.65 -7.44 3.67
C MET A 85 -1.16 -6.52 4.77
N GLU A 86 -1.20 -6.99 6.02
CA GLU A 86 -1.62 -6.20 7.17
C GLU A 86 -0.72 -4.99 7.37
N ARG A 87 0.61 -5.19 7.36
CA ARG A 87 1.59 -4.11 7.48
C ARG A 87 1.42 -3.07 6.39
N ASN A 88 1.16 -3.48 5.15
CA ASN A 88 0.92 -2.55 4.05
C ASN A 88 -0.39 -1.76 4.25
N SER A 89 -1.47 -2.40 4.70
CA SER A 89 -2.73 -1.72 5.01
C SER A 89 -2.57 -0.71 6.15
N LEU A 90 -1.90 -1.07 7.24
CA LEU A 90 -1.63 -0.19 8.36
C LEU A 90 -0.77 1.01 7.94
N ARG A 91 0.24 0.78 7.09
CA ARG A 91 1.08 1.85 6.55
C ARG A 91 0.28 2.84 5.71
N GLU A 92 -0.63 2.35 4.86
CA GLU A 92 -1.50 3.20 4.04
C GLU A 92 -2.47 4.03 4.90
N ARG A 93 -3.05 3.42 5.94
CA ARG A 93 -3.89 4.14 6.92
C ARG A 93 -3.12 5.21 7.67
N ALA A 94 -1.88 4.93 8.07
CA ALA A 94 -1.03 5.92 8.73
C ALA A 94 -0.70 7.10 7.80
N MET A 95 -0.34 6.84 6.53
CA MET A 95 -0.05 7.90 5.55
C MET A 95 -1.27 8.76 5.22
N SER A 96 -2.44 8.15 5.05
CA SER A 96 -3.69 8.90 4.81
C SER A 96 -4.09 9.73 6.02
N THR A 97 -3.86 9.24 7.25
CA THR A 97 -4.14 10.01 8.47
C THR A 97 -3.29 11.28 8.53
N ASP A 98 -1.97 11.19 8.30
CA ASP A 98 -1.08 12.37 8.27
C ASP A 98 -1.51 13.39 7.19
N ARG A 99 -1.91 12.92 6.01
CA ARG A 99 -2.41 13.79 4.93
C ARG A 99 -3.73 14.47 5.30
N LEU A 100 -4.68 13.72 5.87
CA LEU A 100 -5.97 14.25 6.31
C LEU A 100 -5.81 15.24 7.47
N GLU A 101 -4.91 14.98 8.42
CA GLU A 101 -4.59 15.91 9.51
C GLU A 101 -4.10 17.26 8.97
N LYS A 102 -3.19 17.26 7.99
CA LYS A 102 -2.72 18.48 7.32
C LYS A 102 -3.85 19.26 6.64
N LEU A 103 -4.79 18.57 6.01
CA LEU A 103 -5.98 19.18 5.39
C LEU A 103 -6.98 19.69 6.42
N LEU A 104 -7.10 19.02 7.57
CA LEU A 104 -7.94 19.44 8.68
C LEU A 104 -7.38 20.67 9.41
N ALA A 105 -6.06 20.79 9.48
CA ALA A 105 -5.36 21.95 10.05
C ALA A 105 -5.51 23.23 9.21
N PHE A 106 -5.84 23.11 7.92
CA PHE A 106 -6.08 24.27 7.07
C PHE A 106 -7.30 25.06 7.56
N THR A 107 -7.04 26.30 8.00
CA THR A 107 -8.08 27.25 8.42
C THR A 107 -8.42 28.15 7.23
N PRO A 108 -9.64 28.08 6.67
CA PRO A 108 -10.03 28.94 5.57
C PRO A 108 -10.15 30.39 6.04
N PRO A 109 -9.92 31.37 5.14
CA PRO A 109 -10.15 32.78 5.44
C PRO A 109 -11.61 33.06 5.86
N GLN A 110 -11.84 34.16 6.60
CA GLN A 110 -13.21 34.56 6.99
C GLN A 110 -14.14 34.64 5.77
N ALA A 111 -15.39 34.21 5.96
CA ALA A 111 -16.41 34.05 4.93
C ALA A 111 -16.19 32.91 3.91
N TRP A 112 -15.26 31.98 4.18
CA TRP A 112 -15.05 30.78 3.36
C TRP A 112 -15.17 29.50 4.20
N GLU A 113 -15.88 28.51 3.65
CA GLU A 113 -15.98 27.15 4.14
C GLU A 113 -15.10 26.22 3.30
N ARG A 114 -14.58 25.18 3.95
CA ARG A 114 -13.80 24.14 3.28
C ARG A 114 -14.63 22.87 3.12
N VAL A 115 -14.55 22.26 1.93
CA VAL A 115 -15.15 20.97 1.63
C VAL A 115 -14.05 20.04 1.15
N GLY A 116 -13.83 18.94 1.88
CA GLY A 116 -12.85 17.92 1.49
C GLY A 116 -13.36 17.10 0.30
N ALA A 117 -12.47 16.84 -0.66
CA ALA A 117 -12.73 16.00 -1.81
C ALA A 117 -11.53 15.10 -2.10
N ARG A 118 -11.81 13.92 -2.66
CA ARG A 118 -10.79 12.96 -3.12
C ARG A 118 -10.64 13.04 -4.64
N VAL A 119 -9.40 12.95 -5.09
CA VAL A 119 -9.06 12.82 -6.50
C VAL A 119 -9.33 11.39 -6.96
N ILE A 120 -10.22 11.22 -7.94
CA ILE A 120 -10.64 9.90 -8.46
C ILE A 120 -10.10 9.60 -9.87
N ALA A 121 -9.73 10.63 -10.62
CA ALA A 121 -9.06 10.46 -11.90
C ALA A 121 -8.15 11.65 -12.20
N ARG A 122 -7.14 11.41 -13.02
CA ARG A 122 -6.21 12.44 -13.50
C ARG A 122 -6.11 12.36 -15.02
N ARG A 123 -6.09 13.51 -15.67
CA ARG A 123 -5.80 13.64 -17.11
C ARG A 123 -4.71 14.69 -17.26
N MET A 124 -3.48 14.22 -17.32
CA MET A 124 -2.27 15.03 -17.40
C MET A 124 -1.31 14.43 -18.43
N GLY A 125 -0.45 15.25 -19.05
CA GLY A 125 0.66 14.79 -19.88
C GLY A 125 0.52 15.06 -21.39
N PRO A 126 1.44 14.54 -22.22
CA PRO A 126 1.64 15.00 -23.60
C PRO A 126 0.45 14.77 -24.55
N ASN A 127 -0.45 13.85 -24.20
CA ASN A 127 -1.67 13.55 -24.97
C ASN A 127 -2.93 14.20 -24.36
N ALA A 128 -2.81 14.89 -23.23
CA ALA A 128 -3.93 15.58 -22.60
C ALA A 128 -4.15 16.94 -23.29
N LEU A 129 -5.39 17.21 -23.72
CA LEU A 129 -5.76 18.54 -24.22
C LEU A 129 -5.77 19.60 -23.12
N LEU A 130 -6.07 19.18 -21.89
CA LEU A 130 -6.13 20.01 -20.70
C LEU A 130 -5.59 19.22 -19.51
N GLU A 131 -4.79 19.88 -18.69
CA GLU A 131 -4.29 19.38 -17.41
C GLU A 131 -5.43 19.47 -16.37
N THR A 132 -6.05 18.32 -16.08
CA THR A 132 -7.26 18.26 -15.24
C THR A 132 -7.25 17.12 -14.22
N LEU A 133 -7.97 17.37 -13.12
CA LEU A 133 -8.28 16.36 -12.09
C LEU A 133 -9.79 16.16 -12.00
N VAL A 134 -10.22 14.96 -11.67
CA VAL A 134 -11.61 14.66 -11.37
C VAL A 134 -11.75 14.39 -9.87
N LEU A 135 -12.71 15.06 -9.23
CA LEU A 135 -13.00 14.93 -7.81
C LEU A 135 -14.29 14.15 -7.56
N ASP A 136 -14.38 13.47 -6.41
CA ASP A 136 -15.55 12.72 -5.92
C ASP A 136 -16.70 13.59 -5.37
N LYS A 137 -16.69 14.89 -5.68
CA LYS A 137 -17.72 15.86 -5.29
C LYS A 137 -18.25 16.57 -6.52
N GLY A 138 -19.57 16.69 -6.60
CA GLY A 138 -20.29 17.41 -7.65
C GLY A 138 -21.29 18.42 -7.09
N SER A 139 -22.23 18.84 -7.93
CA SER A 139 -23.24 19.83 -7.58
C SER A 139 -24.17 19.40 -6.44
N LEU A 140 -24.38 18.09 -6.24
CA LEU A 140 -25.15 17.57 -5.10
C LEU A 140 -24.49 17.88 -3.74
N GLN A 141 -23.16 18.08 -3.73
CA GLN A 141 -22.41 18.52 -2.55
C GLN A 141 -22.15 20.03 -2.54
N GLY A 142 -22.81 20.77 -3.43
CA GLY A 142 -22.69 22.22 -3.55
C GLY A 142 -21.44 22.70 -4.27
N VAL A 143 -20.80 21.85 -5.10
CA VAL A 143 -19.67 22.26 -5.93
C VAL A 143 -20.15 23.04 -7.14
N THR A 144 -19.53 24.20 -7.40
CA THR A 144 -19.88 25.07 -8.54
C THR A 144 -18.67 25.29 -9.44
N ALA A 145 -18.91 25.74 -10.68
CA ALA A 145 -17.84 26.20 -11.56
C ALA A 145 -17.10 27.40 -10.94
N ASP A 146 -15.84 27.60 -11.33
CA ASP A 146 -14.90 28.61 -10.82
C ASP A 146 -14.57 28.54 -9.32
N GLN A 147 -15.03 27.49 -8.63
CA GLN A 147 -14.73 27.29 -7.22
C GLN A 147 -13.22 26.98 -7.02
N PRO A 148 -12.54 27.62 -6.05
CA PRO A 148 -11.13 27.35 -5.76
C PRO A 148 -10.90 25.94 -5.27
N VAL A 149 -9.82 25.35 -5.76
CA VAL A 149 -9.29 24.09 -5.25
C VAL A 149 -7.90 24.34 -4.70
N VAL A 150 -7.69 23.93 -3.46
CA VAL A 150 -6.46 24.19 -2.71
C VAL A 150 -5.97 22.94 -2.00
N THR A 151 -4.69 22.96 -1.67
CA THR A 151 -4.00 22.01 -0.83
C THR A 151 -3.34 22.76 0.33
N PRO A 152 -2.83 22.07 1.36
CA PRO A 152 -2.10 22.72 2.45
C PRO A 152 -0.87 23.51 1.97
N GLN A 153 -0.28 23.13 0.84
CA GLN A 153 0.89 23.77 0.24
C GLN A 153 0.53 25.02 -0.58
N GLY A 154 -0.65 25.04 -1.20
CA GLY A 154 -1.08 26.18 -2.01
C GLY A 154 -2.26 25.90 -2.94
N VAL A 155 -2.50 26.85 -3.83
CA VAL A 155 -3.58 26.79 -4.81
C VAL A 155 -3.27 25.77 -5.91
N LEU A 156 -4.18 24.81 -6.07
CA LEU A 156 -4.11 23.78 -7.09
C LEU A 156 -4.72 24.25 -8.41
N GLY A 157 -5.82 24.99 -8.33
CA GLY A 157 -6.55 25.45 -9.50
C GLY A 157 -7.99 25.82 -9.19
N ARG A 158 -8.88 25.60 -10.17
CA ARG A 158 -10.30 25.93 -10.08
C ARG A 158 -11.18 24.84 -10.67
N VAL A 159 -12.41 24.71 -10.21
CA VAL A 159 -13.40 23.83 -10.83
C VAL A 159 -13.75 24.36 -12.22
N LEU A 160 -13.46 23.58 -13.25
CA LEU A 160 -13.85 23.87 -14.63
C LEU A 160 -15.34 23.63 -14.84
N ARG A 161 -15.83 22.50 -14.32
CA ARG A 161 -17.25 22.11 -14.40
C ARG A 161 -17.60 21.13 -13.29
N ALA A 162 -18.84 21.21 -12.82
CA ALA A 162 -19.42 20.26 -11.86
C ALA A 162 -20.52 19.44 -12.54
N GLY A 163 -20.40 18.12 -12.50
CA GLY A 163 -21.52 17.20 -12.73
C GLY A 163 -22.26 16.91 -11.43
N PHE A 164 -23.21 15.98 -11.44
CA PHE A 164 -24.04 15.68 -10.26
C PHE A 164 -23.23 15.15 -9.08
N THR A 165 -22.37 14.15 -9.32
CA THR A 165 -21.60 13.44 -8.28
C THR A 165 -20.09 13.66 -8.35
N ALA A 166 -19.60 14.23 -9.44
CA ALA A 166 -18.18 14.47 -9.68
C ALA A 166 -17.96 15.83 -10.33
N SER A 167 -16.76 16.38 -10.18
CA SER A 167 -16.36 17.64 -10.80
C SER A 167 -15.00 17.52 -11.47
N THR A 168 -14.77 18.34 -12.48
CA THR A 168 -13.48 18.46 -13.17
C THR A 168 -12.81 19.76 -12.77
N VAL A 169 -11.56 19.68 -12.33
CA VAL A 169 -10.71 20.78 -11.91
C VAL A 169 -9.70 21.07 -13.01
N LEU A 170 -9.57 22.34 -13.38
CA LEU A 170 -8.48 22.83 -14.22
C LEU A 170 -7.30 23.21 -13.34
N LEU A 171 -6.13 22.68 -13.66
CA LEU A 171 -4.93 22.84 -12.87
C LEU A 171 -4.19 24.14 -13.17
N LEU A 172 -3.44 24.64 -12.20
CA LEU A 172 -2.62 25.85 -12.32
C LEU A 172 -1.55 25.75 -13.44
N ASN A 173 -0.99 24.56 -13.68
CA ASN A 173 0.01 24.34 -14.72
C ASN A 173 -0.57 24.33 -16.15
N ASP A 174 -1.90 24.24 -16.30
CA ASP A 174 -2.57 24.27 -17.61
C ASP A 174 -2.43 25.64 -18.30
N ALA A 175 -2.25 25.65 -19.63
CA ALA A 175 -2.12 26.87 -20.41
C ALA A 175 -3.38 27.78 -20.39
N ASN A 176 -4.55 27.20 -20.09
CA ASN A 176 -5.81 27.94 -20.01
C ASN A 176 -6.11 28.43 -18.60
N CYS A 177 -5.38 27.97 -17.58
CA CYS A 177 -5.58 28.40 -16.21
C CYS A 177 -4.95 29.78 -16.00
N ARG A 178 -5.73 30.69 -15.42
CA ARG A 178 -5.32 32.04 -15.07
C ARG A 178 -5.74 32.32 -13.64
N ILE A 179 -4.84 32.76 -12.77
CA ILE A 179 -5.16 33.09 -11.38
C ILE A 179 -4.67 34.52 -11.08
N PRO A 180 -5.57 35.43 -10.67
CA PRO A 180 -5.17 36.75 -10.20
C PRO A 180 -4.34 36.65 -8.92
N VAL A 181 -3.13 37.22 -8.94
CA VAL A 181 -2.17 37.15 -7.83
C VAL A 181 -1.60 38.52 -7.46
N LEU A 182 -1.02 38.60 -6.27
CA LEU A 182 -0.27 39.72 -5.72
C LEU A 182 1.08 39.22 -5.20
N GLY A 183 2.13 40.01 -5.40
CA GLY A 183 3.38 39.83 -4.67
C GLY A 183 3.16 39.94 -3.16
N GLN A 184 3.77 39.04 -2.38
CA GLN A 184 3.58 39.04 -0.94
C GLN A 184 4.30 40.20 -0.24
N LYS A 185 5.42 40.66 -0.79
CA LYS A 185 6.22 41.73 -0.19
C LYS A 185 5.73 43.08 -0.69
N TYR A 186 5.66 43.23 -2.00
CA TYR A 186 5.44 44.52 -2.63
C TYR A 186 4.01 44.74 -3.13
N ARG A 187 3.15 43.72 -3.05
CA ARG A 187 1.72 43.80 -3.45
C ARG A 187 1.52 44.16 -4.93
N SER A 188 2.53 43.97 -5.77
CA SER A 188 2.41 44.14 -7.22
C SER A 188 1.40 43.13 -7.77
N ALA A 189 0.40 43.63 -8.50
CA ALA A 189 -0.66 42.81 -9.08
C ALA A 189 -0.25 42.23 -10.43
N GLY A 190 -0.72 41.01 -10.69
CA GLY A 190 -0.57 40.34 -11.98
C GLY A 190 -1.51 39.15 -12.12
N VAL A 191 -1.42 38.48 -13.26
CA VAL A 191 -2.18 37.25 -13.54
C VAL A 191 -1.20 36.12 -13.81
N LEU A 192 -1.21 35.12 -12.93
CA LEU A 192 -0.41 33.93 -13.12
C LEU A 192 -1.09 33.00 -14.12
N ALA A 193 -0.35 32.54 -15.12
CA ALA A 193 -0.84 31.65 -16.17
C ALA A 193 0.07 30.43 -16.31
N GLY A 194 -0.53 29.27 -16.52
CA GLY A 194 0.23 28.06 -16.84
C GLY A 194 0.80 28.11 -18.25
N ARG A 195 1.81 27.29 -18.52
CA ARG A 195 2.43 27.12 -19.84
C ARG A 195 2.38 25.67 -20.35
N GLY A 196 1.71 24.79 -19.63
CA GLY A 196 1.66 23.35 -19.85
C GLY A 196 2.53 22.55 -18.87
N PRO A 197 2.47 21.21 -18.93
CA PRO A 197 3.18 20.32 -18.01
C PRO A 197 4.70 20.47 -18.13
N GLY A 198 5.40 20.39 -17.00
CA GLY A 198 6.87 20.47 -16.92
C GLY A 198 7.46 21.85 -17.24
N ARG A 199 6.64 22.90 -17.33
CA ARG A 199 7.08 24.28 -17.61
C ARG A 199 6.79 25.18 -16.42
N GLU A 200 7.62 26.21 -16.29
CA GLU A 200 7.40 27.30 -15.33
C GLU A 200 6.11 28.06 -15.65
N LEU A 201 5.51 28.63 -14.61
CA LEU A 201 4.35 29.53 -14.73
C LEU A 201 4.81 30.90 -15.22
N GLU A 202 3.93 31.62 -15.89
CA GLU A 202 4.17 32.96 -16.42
C GLU A 202 3.30 33.97 -15.67
N LEU A 203 3.91 35.00 -15.09
CA LEU A 203 3.19 36.07 -14.42
C LEU A 203 3.04 37.26 -15.39
N LYS A 204 1.79 37.51 -15.80
CA LYS A 204 1.43 38.53 -16.80
C LYS A 204 0.90 39.81 -16.18
N TYR A 205 0.93 40.88 -16.97
CA TYR A 205 0.30 42.18 -16.69
C TYR A 205 0.90 42.92 -15.48
N VAL A 206 2.18 42.69 -15.19
CA VAL A 206 2.92 43.45 -14.17
C VAL A 206 3.61 44.63 -14.83
N ASN A 207 3.33 45.86 -14.37
CA ASN A 207 3.90 47.08 -14.94
C ASN A 207 5.44 47.09 -14.84
N LEU A 208 6.12 47.70 -15.82
CA LEU A 208 7.60 47.81 -15.86
C LEU A 208 8.25 48.45 -14.62
N ASN A 209 7.52 49.37 -13.98
CA ASN A 209 7.96 50.10 -12.79
C ASN A 209 7.45 49.47 -11.48
N ALA A 210 6.72 48.35 -11.55
CA ALA A 210 6.22 47.70 -10.35
C ALA A 210 7.38 47.03 -9.60
N PRO A 211 7.48 47.22 -8.27
CA PRO A 211 8.47 46.52 -7.47
C PRO A 211 8.13 45.02 -7.39
N ILE A 212 9.01 44.16 -7.90
CA ILE A 212 8.93 42.70 -7.81
C ILE A 212 10.33 42.11 -7.92
N GLU A 213 10.64 41.11 -7.09
CA GLU A 213 11.98 40.52 -6.97
C GLU A 213 11.93 38.99 -7.13
N PRO A 214 12.99 38.37 -7.70
CA PRO A 214 13.19 36.92 -7.60
C PRO A 214 13.10 36.42 -6.15
N GLY A 215 12.47 35.28 -5.95
CA GLY A 215 12.23 34.67 -4.64
C GLY A 215 10.96 35.16 -3.93
N GLU A 216 10.30 36.22 -4.41
CA GLU A 216 9.06 36.72 -3.83
C GLU A 216 7.93 35.68 -3.94
N LEU A 217 7.16 35.52 -2.86
CA LEU A 217 5.98 34.66 -2.85
C LEU A 217 4.81 35.36 -3.54
N LEU A 218 4.11 34.66 -4.41
CA LEU A 218 2.87 35.10 -5.04
C LEU A 218 1.68 34.50 -4.30
N VAL A 219 0.74 35.36 -3.94
CA VAL A 219 -0.50 34.98 -3.24
C VAL A 219 -1.73 35.40 -4.04
N THR A 220 -2.86 34.74 -3.86
CA THR A 220 -4.12 35.11 -4.53
C THR A 220 -4.55 36.53 -4.15
N SER A 221 -4.99 37.30 -5.15
CA SER A 221 -5.32 38.71 -4.95
C SER A 221 -6.67 38.93 -4.25
N GLY A 222 -7.59 37.97 -4.36
CA GLY A 222 -8.99 38.13 -3.98
C GLY A 222 -9.82 38.94 -4.99
N LEU A 223 -9.22 39.42 -6.09
CA LEU A 223 -9.97 40.12 -7.14
C LEU A 223 -10.97 39.17 -7.82
N ALA A 224 -12.09 39.74 -8.27
CA ALA A 224 -13.21 39.03 -8.91
C ALA A 224 -13.91 37.98 -8.01
N GLY A 225 -13.57 37.88 -6.72
CA GLY A 225 -14.25 37.02 -5.76
C GLY A 225 -14.12 35.51 -6.01
N SER A 226 -13.33 35.11 -7.01
CA SER A 226 -13.15 33.70 -7.39
C SER A 226 -12.30 32.97 -6.35
N PHE A 227 -11.20 33.55 -5.89
CA PHE A 227 -10.34 33.01 -4.82
C PHE A 227 -10.42 33.88 -3.56
N PRO A 228 -10.30 33.32 -2.35
CA PRO A 228 -10.05 34.16 -1.19
C PRO A 228 -8.68 34.82 -1.33
N LYS A 229 -8.50 35.97 -0.67
CA LYS A 229 -7.24 36.72 -0.68
C LYS A 229 -6.18 36.04 0.19
N GLY A 230 -4.94 36.00 -0.29
CA GLY A 230 -3.77 35.64 0.52
C GLY A 230 -3.38 34.16 0.51
N LEU A 231 -3.96 33.33 -0.38
CA LEU A 231 -3.53 31.94 -0.52
C LEU A 231 -2.21 31.86 -1.28
N PRO A 232 -1.23 31.07 -0.83
CA PRO A 232 0.04 30.90 -1.53
C PRO A 232 -0.18 30.13 -2.85
N VAL A 233 0.49 30.59 -3.92
CA VAL A 233 0.34 30.03 -5.28
C VAL A 233 1.68 29.60 -5.87
N ALA A 234 2.63 30.52 -5.95
CA ALA A 234 3.90 30.32 -6.66
C ALA A 234 5.01 31.20 -6.08
N ARG A 235 6.26 30.95 -6.46
CA ARG A 235 7.41 31.79 -6.14
C ARG A 235 8.04 32.34 -7.41
N VAL A 236 8.36 33.63 -7.42
CA VAL A 236 9.03 34.27 -8.56
C VAL A 236 10.42 33.66 -8.74
N LEU A 237 10.72 33.19 -9.95
CA LEU A 237 12.03 32.67 -10.32
C LEU A 237 12.91 33.74 -10.95
N ARG A 238 12.39 34.40 -12.00
CA ARG A 238 13.11 35.44 -12.74
C ARG A 238 12.19 36.58 -13.11
N VAL A 239 12.78 37.77 -13.19
CA VAL A 239 12.11 39.01 -13.61
C VAL A 239 12.96 39.61 -14.71
N GLU A 240 12.43 39.63 -15.92
CA GLU A 240 13.08 40.16 -17.11
C GLU A 240 12.28 41.36 -17.64
N ARG A 241 12.99 42.34 -18.19
CA ARG A 241 12.39 43.48 -18.87
C ARG A 241 12.45 43.22 -20.36
N SER A 242 11.30 43.28 -21.02
CA SER A 242 11.22 43.20 -22.47
C SER A 242 11.16 44.61 -23.05
N ASP A 243 12.06 44.92 -23.97
CA ASP A 243 12.11 46.23 -24.66
C ASP A 243 10.87 46.49 -25.54
N LEU A 244 10.14 45.43 -25.89
CA LEU A 244 8.96 45.47 -26.77
C LEU A 244 7.62 45.46 -26.01
N SER A 245 7.63 45.30 -24.69
CA SER A 245 6.41 45.10 -23.87
C SER A 245 6.25 46.20 -22.84
N LEU A 246 5.00 46.62 -22.60
CA LEU A 246 4.65 47.53 -21.48
C LEU A 246 4.61 46.82 -20.12
N PHE A 247 4.86 45.50 -20.10
CA PHE A 247 4.84 44.65 -18.92
C PHE A 247 6.14 43.87 -18.77
N LEU A 248 6.48 43.53 -17.52
CA LEU A 248 7.59 42.62 -17.19
C LEU A 248 7.31 41.20 -17.71
N ASP A 249 8.36 40.50 -18.12
CA ASP A 249 8.33 39.06 -18.37
C ASP A 249 8.83 38.35 -17.11
N ILE A 250 7.95 37.62 -16.45
CA ILE A 250 8.23 37.04 -15.13
C ILE A 250 7.86 35.57 -15.18
N THR A 251 8.78 34.70 -14.77
CA THR A 251 8.46 33.29 -14.53
C THR A 251 8.45 32.96 -13.05
N ALA A 252 7.65 31.96 -12.71
CA ALA A 252 7.44 31.52 -11.34
C ALA A 252 7.31 30.00 -11.26
N GLU A 253 7.77 29.44 -10.15
CA GLU A 253 7.59 28.03 -9.81
C GLU A 253 6.32 27.83 -8.95
N PRO A 254 5.51 26.79 -9.22
CA PRO A 254 4.42 26.42 -8.32
C PRO A 254 4.98 25.94 -6.96
N LEU A 255 4.25 26.20 -5.88
CA LEU A 255 4.66 25.76 -4.52
C LEU A 255 4.34 24.29 -4.23
N MET A 256 3.71 23.61 -5.17
CA MET A 256 3.19 22.27 -4.98
C MET A 256 3.49 21.40 -6.20
N ASP A 257 3.57 20.10 -5.95
CA ASP A 257 3.63 19.07 -6.96
C ASP A 257 2.21 18.63 -7.36
N PHE A 258 1.98 18.52 -8.66
CA PHE A 258 0.71 18.09 -9.24
C PHE A 258 0.59 16.56 -9.34
N GLU A 259 1.70 15.82 -9.25
CA GLU A 259 1.74 14.38 -9.48
C GLU A 259 1.31 13.52 -8.27
N ALA A 260 1.37 14.03 -7.04
CA ALA A 260 1.13 13.25 -5.82
C ALA A 260 -0.20 13.56 -5.09
N LEU A 261 -1.18 14.12 -5.79
CA LEU A 261 -2.41 14.67 -5.17
C LEU A 261 -3.54 13.65 -5.02
N GLU A 262 -3.83 13.26 -3.78
CA GLU A 262 -4.90 12.32 -3.46
C GLU A 262 -6.13 13.00 -2.84
N GLU A 263 -5.92 13.95 -1.94
CA GLU A 263 -6.98 14.72 -1.30
C GLU A 263 -6.78 16.22 -1.48
N VAL A 264 -7.89 16.94 -1.65
CA VAL A 264 -7.91 18.38 -1.89
C VAL A 264 -9.03 19.05 -1.10
N LEU A 265 -8.94 20.38 -0.96
CA LEU A 265 -9.99 21.21 -0.38
C LEU A 265 -10.63 22.08 -1.45
N LEU A 266 -11.95 22.05 -1.51
CA LEU A 266 -12.77 22.99 -2.23
C LEU A 266 -13.15 24.13 -1.29
N LEU A 267 -12.98 25.38 -1.71
CA LEU A 267 -13.36 26.53 -0.89
C LEU A 267 -14.69 27.09 -1.38
N ARG A 268 -15.66 27.21 -0.49
CA ARG A 268 -16.99 27.75 -0.79
C ARG A 268 -17.18 29.06 -0.03
N ARG A 269 -17.74 30.07 -0.67
CA ARG A 269 -18.10 31.30 0.04
C ARG A 269 -19.33 31.07 0.91
N THR A 270 -19.28 31.47 2.18
CA THR A 270 -20.46 31.50 3.03
C THR A 270 -21.37 32.62 2.56
N SER A 271 -22.65 32.34 2.34
CA SER A 271 -23.65 33.23 1.72
C SER A 271 -24.02 34.49 2.53
N GLY A 272 -23.20 34.96 3.48
CA GLY A 272 -23.48 36.12 4.33
C GLY A 272 -23.05 37.50 3.81
N GLU A 273 -22.25 37.60 2.74
CA GLU A 273 -21.66 38.89 2.30
C GLU A 273 -21.68 39.10 0.77
N SER A 274 -22.71 38.60 0.09
CA SER A 274 -22.91 38.88 -1.33
C SER A 274 -24.21 39.62 -1.53
N GLN A 275 -24.24 40.92 -1.18
CA GLN A 275 -24.95 42.00 -1.90
C GLN A 275 -24.88 43.32 -1.11
N ALA A 276 -23.82 44.11 -1.37
CA ALA A 276 -23.89 45.57 -1.30
C ALA A 276 -23.14 46.08 -2.53
N SER A 277 -23.76 45.90 -3.70
CA SER A 277 -23.35 46.64 -4.91
C SER A 277 -24.11 47.97 -4.87
N PRO A 278 -23.42 49.12 -4.83
CA PRO A 278 -24.08 50.41 -5.02
C PRO A 278 -24.36 50.57 -6.53
N GLY A 279 -25.58 50.26 -6.97
CA GLY A 279 -26.16 50.99 -8.09
C GLY A 279 -26.57 52.35 -7.53
N GLY A 280 -26.17 53.49 -8.07
CA GLY A 280 -26.16 53.81 -9.49
C GLY A 280 -27.34 54.75 -9.71
N ASP A 281 -27.18 55.99 -9.22
CA ASP A 281 -28.03 57.14 -9.59
C ASP A 281 -27.60 57.69 -10.96
#